data_AF-A0A4Q2XZM2-F1
#
_entry.id   AF-A0A4Q2XZM2-F1
#
_cell.length_a   1.000
_cell.length_b   1.000
_cell.length_c   1.000
_cell.angle_alpha   90.00
_cell.angle_beta   90.00
_cell.angle_gamma   90.00
#
_symmetry.space_group_name_H-M   'P 1'
#
loop_
_entity.id
_entity.type
_entity.pdbx_description
1 polymer ?
#
loop_
_entity_poly.entity_id
_entity_poly.type
_entity_poly.pdbx_seq_one_letter_code
_entity_poly.pdbx_strand_id
1 'polypeptide(L)'
;MAFGDTWHLRSRARECAATGTTFTSGQQIITAIFPDPDSSGYLRKDFSLEGWNGLADDAEKPFSFWKTSFVSTAAAEKPAAEKLSAEEILRRLIEEDEDHTENTRYILAVMLERQKLLRETDSQRTAGGIIRVYEHKK
;
A
#
# COMPACT_ATOMS: atom_id res chain seq x y z
N MET A 1 26.42 23.66 -2.58
CA MET A 1 25.87 22.31 -2.82
C MET A 1 24.59 22.23 -2.03
N ALA A 2 23.45 22.08 -2.70
CA ALA A 2 22.15 21.99 -2.02
C ALA A 2 22.06 20.63 -1.33
N PHE A 3 21.97 20.64 0.00
CA PHE A 3 21.70 19.44 0.79
C PHE A 3 20.32 18.90 0.37
N GLY A 4 20.19 17.57 0.33
CA GLY A 4 18.96 16.90 -0.09
C GLY A 4 17.80 17.26 0.82
N ASP A 5 17.08 18.32 0.47
CA ASP A 5 15.86 18.70 1.15
C ASP A 5 14.87 17.56 0.98
N THR A 6 14.51 16.99 2.12
CA THR A 6 13.70 15.80 2.20
C THR A 6 12.29 16.21 1.80
N TRP A 7 11.83 15.74 0.63
CA TRP A 7 10.53 16.06 0.04
C TRP A 7 9.38 15.48 0.87
N HIS A 8 9.09 16.08 2.04
CA HIS A 8 8.07 15.62 2.99
C HIS A 8 6.67 16.13 2.62
N LEU A 9 6.15 15.72 1.46
CA LEU A 9 4.75 16.03 1.12
C LEU A 9 3.83 15.16 1.98
N ARG A 10 3.01 15.81 2.83
CA ARG A 10 2.06 15.12 3.70
C ARG A 10 1.03 14.30 2.91
N SER A 11 0.50 13.25 3.54
CA SER A 11 -0.63 12.50 3.00
C SER A 11 -1.85 13.42 2.80
N ARG A 12 -2.72 13.06 1.86
CA ARG A 12 -4.00 13.75 1.61
C ARG A 12 -4.80 13.98 2.90
N ALA A 13 -5.25 15.20 3.12
CA ALA A 13 -6.09 15.58 4.24
C ALA A 13 -7.49 14.95 4.14
N ARG A 14 -8.21 14.94 5.27
CA ARG A 14 -9.60 14.45 5.37
C ARG A 14 -10.63 15.57 5.38
N GLU A 15 -10.19 16.81 5.40
CA GLU A 15 -11.01 18.00 5.49
C GLU A 15 -10.47 19.11 4.61
N CYS A 16 -11.36 20.01 4.22
CA CYS A 16 -11.05 21.18 3.41
C CYS A 16 -10.22 22.19 4.21
N ALA A 17 -9.08 22.60 3.66
CA ALA A 17 -8.21 23.59 4.30
C ALA A 17 -8.85 24.99 4.42
N ALA A 18 -9.84 25.33 3.58
CA ALA A 18 -10.54 26.62 3.65
C ALA A 18 -11.73 26.60 4.62
N THR A 19 -12.52 25.51 4.63
CA THR A 19 -13.80 25.46 5.35
C THR A 19 -13.79 24.56 6.58
N GLY A 20 -12.75 23.73 6.76
CA GLY A 20 -12.68 22.70 7.80
C GLY A 20 -13.68 21.54 7.61
N THR A 21 -14.46 21.54 6.53
CA THR A 21 -15.48 20.51 6.28
C THR A 21 -14.83 19.20 5.87
N THR A 22 -15.25 18.08 6.48
CA THR A 22 -14.77 16.74 6.14
C THR A 22 -15.19 16.32 4.73
N PHE A 23 -14.29 15.64 4.03
CA PHE A 23 -14.55 15.13 2.69
C PHE A 23 -15.39 13.85 2.71
N THR A 24 -16.32 13.76 1.75
CA THR A 24 -17.13 12.57 1.51
C THR A 24 -16.52 11.70 0.42
N SER A 25 -16.69 10.38 0.50
CA SER A 25 -16.19 9.47 -0.55
C SER A 25 -16.83 9.81 -1.91
N GLY A 26 -16.03 9.85 -2.96
CA GLY A 26 -16.43 10.28 -4.31
C GLY A 26 -16.41 11.80 -4.52
N GLN A 27 -16.26 12.61 -3.47
CA GLN A 27 -16.25 14.06 -3.58
C GLN A 27 -15.06 14.55 -4.41
N GLN A 28 -15.31 15.48 -5.32
CA GLN A 28 -14.25 16.17 -6.05
C GLN A 28 -13.54 17.16 -5.13
N ILE A 29 -12.22 17.05 -5.05
CA ILE A 29 -11.36 17.95 -4.28
C ILE A 29 -10.24 18.50 -5.16
N ILE A 30 -9.74 19.68 -4.81
CA ILE A 30 -8.52 20.26 -5.38
C ILE A 30 -7.39 20.06 -4.38
N THR A 31 -6.33 19.40 -4.81
CA THR A 31 -5.07 19.35 -4.05
C THR A 31 -4.16 20.43 -4.59
N ALA A 32 -3.59 21.24 -3.71
CA ALA A 32 -2.62 22.28 -4.06
C ALA A 32 -1.37 22.19 -3.20
N ILE A 33 -0.23 22.52 -3.81
CA ILE A 33 1.09 22.55 -3.19
C ILE A 33 1.53 24.02 -3.11
N PHE A 34 1.95 24.44 -1.93
CA PHE A 34 2.44 25.79 -1.62
C PHE A 34 3.89 25.72 -1.14
N PRO A 35 4.74 26.72 -1.42
CA PRO A 35 6.00 26.88 -0.71
C PRO A 35 5.74 26.97 0.80
N ASP A 36 6.57 26.31 1.61
CA ASP A 36 6.49 26.46 3.06
C ASP A 36 7.08 27.83 3.47
N PRO A 37 6.36 28.71 4.19
CA PRO A 37 6.93 29.96 4.66
C PRO A 37 8.02 29.77 5.74
N ASP A 38 7.98 28.66 6.46
CA ASP A 38 8.87 28.40 7.61
C ASP A 38 10.06 27.49 7.25
N SER A 39 10.10 26.94 6.03
CA SER A 39 11.17 26.04 5.58
C SER A 39 11.43 26.14 4.07
N SER A 40 12.51 25.54 3.56
CA SER A 40 12.73 25.41 2.10
C SER A 40 11.84 24.36 1.43
N GLY A 41 10.84 23.82 2.14
CA GLY A 41 9.98 22.73 1.72
C GLY A 41 8.68 23.17 1.04
N TYR A 42 7.75 22.20 0.93
CA TYR A 42 6.43 22.39 0.33
C TYR A 42 5.32 21.90 1.26
N LEU A 43 4.22 22.64 1.31
CA LEU A 43 3.00 22.32 2.05
C LEU A 43 1.89 21.87 1.11
N ARG A 44 1.29 20.72 1.41
CA ARG A 44 0.07 20.25 0.74
C ARG A 44 -1.16 20.78 1.48
N LYS A 45 -2.08 21.41 0.77
CA LYS A 45 -3.43 21.75 1.26
C LYS A 45 -4.46 21.13 0.31
N ASP A 46 -5.52 20.53 0.86
CA ASP A 46 -6.61 19.96 0.08
C ASP A 46 -7.89 20.77 0.30
N PHE A 47 -8.63 21.08 -0.77
CA PHE A 47 -9.81 21.94 -0.76
C PHE A 47 -11.01 21.24 -1.38
N SER A 48 -12.21 21.54 -0.88
CA SER A 48 -13.44 21.27 -1.63
C SER A 48 -13.50 22.20 -2.85
N LEU A 49 -14.31 21.87 -3.87
CA LEU A 49 -14.49 22.79 -5.00
C LEU A 49 -15.01 24.17 -4.57
N GLU A 50 -15.92 24.19 -3.59
CA GLU A 50 -16.42 25.42 -2.98
C GLU A 50 -15.31 26.19 -2.27
N GLY A 51 -14.54 25.51 -1.42
CA GLY A 51 -13.43 26.13 -0.69
C GLY A 51 -12.33 26.64 -1.61
N TRP A 52 -12.12 26.00 -2.77
CA TRP A 52 -11.17 26.45 -3.78
C TRP A 52 -11.66 27.70 -4.52
N ASN A 53 -12.92 27.70 -4.96
CA ASN A 53 -13.50 28.83 -5.70
C ASN A 53 -13.79 30.04 -4.80
N GLY A 54 -13.91 29.84 -3.48
CA GLY A 54 -14.08 30.89 -2.49
C GLY A 54 -12.78 31.51 -1.98
N LEU A 55 -11.61 31.10 -2.49
CA LEU A 55 -10.34 31.76 -2.17
C LEU A 55 -10.36 33.18 -2.74
N ALA A 56 -9.88 34.14 -1.95
CA ALA A 56 -9.73 35.51 -2.40
C ALA A 56 -8.67 35.62 -3.51
N ASP A 57 -8.79 36.61 -4.40
CA ASP A 57 -7.87 36.81 -5.53
C ASP A 57 -6.43 37.13 -5.09
N ASP A 58 -6.26 37.63 -3.86
CA ASP A 58 -4.97 37.91 -3.21
C ASP A 58 -4.44 36.73 -2.39
N ALA A 59 -5.13 35.59 -2.40
CA ALA A 59 -4.67 34.39 -1.73
C ALA A 59 -3.32 33.92 -2.30
N GLU A 60 -2.58 33.22 -1.43
CA GLU A 60 -1.31 32.59 -1.77
C GLU A 60 -1.45 31.76 -3.05
N LYS A 61 -0.57 31.98 -4.04
CA LYS A 61 -0.62 31.22 -5.30
C LYS A 61 0.06 29.87 -5.12
N PRO A 62 -0.61 28.77 -5.48
CA PRO A 62 -0.01 27.45 -5.40
C PRO A 62 1.13 27.32 -6.42
N PHE A 63 2.16 26.54 -6.07
CA PHE A 63 3.18 26.09 -7.01
C PHE A 63 2.60 25.11 -8.04
N SER A 64 1.71 24.22 -7.60
CA SER A 64 0.96 23.30 -8.47
C SER A 64 -0.37 22.92 -7.84
N PHE A 65 -1.37 22.60 -8.67
CA PHE A 65 -2.66 22.10 -8.21
C PHE A 65 -3.27 21.13 -9.22
N TRP A 66 -4.08 20.20 -8.72
CA TRP A 66 -4.81 19.24 -9.55
C TRP A 66 -6.13 18.83 -8.89
N LYS A 67 -7.06 18.35 -9.71
CA LYS A 67 -8.36 17.85 -9.27
C LYS A 67 -8.31 16.33 -9.09
N THR A 68 -8.90 15.83 -8.02
CA THR A 68 -8.98 14.39 -7.73
C THR A 68 -10.27 14.04 -7.00
N SER A 69 -10.65 12.76 -7.02
CA SER A 69 -11.79 12.24 -6.25
C SER A 69 -11.29 11.77 -4.89
N PHE A 70 -11.89 12.27 -3.81
CA PHE A 70 -11.61 11.77 -2.47
C PHE A 70 -12.16 10.36 -2.31
N VAL A 71 -11.30 9.41 -1.95
CA VAL A 71 -11.71 8.05 -1.60
C VAL A 71 -11.57 7.90 -0.10
N SER A 72 -12.69 7.74 0.61
CA SER A 72 -12.64 7.50 2.05
C SER A 72 -11.89 6.20 2.34
N THR A 73 -11.00 6.21 3.33
CA THR A 73 -10.34 5.00 3.83
C THR A 73 -11.22 4.24 4.81
N ALA A 74 -12.49 4.64 5.02
CA ALA A 74 -13.47 3.84 5.72
C ALA A 74 -13.43 2.46 5.06
N ALA A 75 -12.98 1.47 5.84
CA ALA A 75 -12.50 0.20 5.33
C ALA A 75 -13.46 -0.30 4.27
N ALA A 76 -13.02 -0.28 3.00
CA ALA A 76 -13.56 -1.25 2.08
C ALA A 76 -13.31 -2.56 2.82
N GLU A 77 -14.38 -3.16 3.35
CA GLU A 77 -14.37 -4.55 3.75
C GLU A 77 -13.80 -5.23 2.52
N LYS A 78 -12.50 -5.54 2.57
CA LYS A 78 -11.91 -6.42 1.58
C LYS A 78 -12.90 -7.57 1.56
N PRO A 79 -13.44 -7.97 0.38
CA PRO A 79 -14.27 -9.15 0.33
C PRO A 79 -13.52 -10.19 1.15
N ALA A 80 -14.23 -10.86 2.06
CA ALA A 80 -13.67 -11.94 2.83
C ALA A 80 -13.29 -13.03 1.83
N ALA A 81 -12.20 -12.83 1.09
CA ALA A 81 -11.39 -13.89 0.58
C ALA A 81 -11.19 -14.75 1.81
N GLU A 82 -11.71 -15.98 1.75
CA GLU A 82 -11.40 -17.00 2.74
C GLU A 82 -9.91 -16.84 3.00
N LYS A 83 -9.59 -16.40 4.22
CA LYS A 83 -8.21 -16.13 4.60
C LYS A 83 -7.57 -17.48 4.80
N LEU A 84 -7.37 -18.21 3.70
CA LEU A 84 -6.59 -19.42 3.69
C LEU A 84 -5.21 -19.02 4.20
N SER A 85 -4.81 -19.68 5.26
CA SER A 85 -3.46 -19.61 5.78
C SER A 85 -2.48 -20.01 4.68
N ALA A 86 -1.23 -19.56 4.79
CA ALA A 86 -0.18 -19.96 3.86
C ALA A 86 -0.01 -21.49 3.81
N GLU A 87 -0.33 -22.20 4.90
CA GLU A 87 -0.32 -23.67 4.96
C GLU A 87 -1.46 -24.29 4.14
N GLU A 88 -2.68 -23.78 4.24
CA GLU A 88 -3.82 -24.27 3.45
C GLU A 88 -3.59 -24.06 1.95
N ILE A 89 -3.02 -22.91 1.58
CA ILE A 89 -2.63 -22.64 0.19
C ILE A 89 -1.54 -23.61 -0.25
N LEU A 90 -0.49 -23.83 0.57
CA LEU A 90 0.58 -24.76 0.23
C LEU A 90 0.06 -26.19 0.04
N ARG A 91 -0.80 -26.67 0.96
CA ARG A 91 -1.39 -28.02 0.87
C ARG A 91 -2.19 -28.19 -0.40
N ARG A 92 -3.05 -27.22 -0.72
CA ARG A 92 -3.84 -27.22 -1.95
C ARG A 92 -2.97 -27.26 -3.21
N LEU A 93 -1.92 -26.43 -3.27
CA LEU A 93 -1.02 -26.42 -4.43
C LEU A 93 -0.22 -27.72 -4.58
N ILE A 94 0.10 -28.39 -3.47
CA ILE A 94 0.74 -29.73 -3.50
C ILE A 94 -0.24 -30.77 -4.05
N GLU A 95 -1.52 -30.71 -3.69
CA GLU A 95 -2.56 -31.61 -4.19
C GLU A 95 -2.88 -31.39 -5.68
N GLU A 96 -2.88 -30.13 -6.14
CA GLU A 96 -3.09 -29.79 -7.56
C GLU A 96 -1.91 -30.25 -8.45
N ASP A 97 -0.70 -30.27 -7.90
CA ASP A 97 0.55 -30.75 -8.51
C ASP A 97 0.81 -30.28 -9.95
N GLU A 98 0.50 -29.02 -10.24
CA GLU A 98 0.78 -28.44 -11.56
C GLU A 98 2.22 -27.90 -11.65
N ASP A 99 2.90 -28.13 -12.77
CA ASP A 99 4.30 -27.70 -13.01
C ASP A 99 4.52 -26.20 -12.76
N HIS A 100 3.56 -25.37 -13.18
CA HIS A 100 3.69 -23.92 -13.09
C HIS A 100 3.58 -23.39 -11.64
N THR A 101 3.16 -24.22 -10.68
CA THR A 101 3.01 -23.85 -9.26
C THR A 101 4.25 -24.14 -8.42
N GLU A 102 5.28 -24.80 -8.98
CA GLU A 102 6.48 -25.25 -8.26
C GLU A 102 7.16 -24.10 -7.49
N ASN A 103 7.37 -22.96 -8.15
CA ASN A 103 7.98 -21.77 -7.53
C ASN A 103 7.15 -21.24 -6.36
N THR A 104 5.82 -21.25 -6.49
CA THR A 104 4.89 -20.79 -5.45
C THR A 104 4.93 -21.74 -4.25
N ARG A 105 4.90 -23.06 -4.50
CA ARG A 105 5.05 -24.10 -3.46
C ARG A 105 6.36 -23.92 -2.69
N TYR A 106 7.47 -23.69 -3.40
CA TYR A 106 8.77 -23.46 -2.78
C TYR A 106 8.80 -22.21 -1.90
N ILE A 107 8.31 -21.07 -2.40
CA ILE A 107 8.28 -19.81 -1.63
C ILE A 107 7.42 -19.97 -0.37
N LEU A 108 6.26 -20.61 -0.48
CA LEU A 108 5.38 -20.86 0.67
C LEU A 108 6.04 -21.76 1.72
N ALA A 109 6.74 -22.82 1.31
CA ALA A 109 7.47 -23.69 2.24
C ALA A 109 8.57 -22.92 3.00
N VAL A 110 9.37 -22.11 2.29
CA VAL A 110 10.43 -21.26 2.90
C VAL A 110 9.82 -20.20 3.83
N MET A 111 8.68 -19.62 3.47
CA MET A 111 7.97 -18.68 4.34
C MET A 111 7.54 -19.35 5.65
N LEU A 112 6.96 -20.55 5.57
CA LEU A 112 6.52 -21.32 6.75
C LEU A 112 7.70 -21.80 7.60
N GLU A 113 8.83 -22.13 6.97
CA GLU A 113 10.08 -22.45 7.67
C GLU A 113 10.61 -21.25 8.47
N ARG A 114 10.63 -20.05 7.86
CA ARG A 114 11.03 -18.81 8.56
C ARG A 114 10.10 -18.48 9.73
N GLN A 115 8.83 -18.84 9.63
CA GLN A 115 7.85 -18.73 10.72
C GLN A 115 7.99 -19.83 11.78
N LYS A 116 8.91 -20.78 11.60
CA LYS A 116 9.17 -21.94 12.48
C LYS A 116 8.00 -22.93 12.55
N LEU A 117 7.13 -22.95 11.55
CA LEU A 117 6.02 -23.91 11.44
C LEU A 117 6.45 -25.22 10.75
N LEU A 118 7.27 -25.09 9.70
CA LEU A 118 7.89 -26.22 9.03
C LEU A 118 9.39 -26.28 9.35
N ARG A 119 9.96 -27.47 9.20
CA ARG A 119 11.40 -27.72 9.29
C ARG A 119 11.82 -28.61 8.12
N GLU A 120 12.84 -28.23 7.37
CA GLU A 120 13.44 -29.11 6.36
C GLU A 120 14.15 -30.29 7.06
N THR A 121 13.78 -31.52 6.69
CA THR A 121 14.35 -32.75 7.23
C THR A 121 15.31 -33.43 6.27
N ASP A 122 15.11 -33.27 4.96
CA ASP A 122 15.91 -33.92 3.92
C ASP A 122 15.88 -33.10 2.61
N SER A 123 16.91 -33.26 1.79
CA SER A 123 16.93 -32.75 0.42
C SER A 123 17.62 -33.71 -0.53
N GLN A 124 16.99 -33.94 -1.68
CA GLN A 124 17.41 -34.93 -2.68
C GLN A 124 17.59 -34.26 -4.03
N ARG A 125 18.75 -34.46 -4.66
CA ARG A 125 19.01 -34.01 -6.02
C ARG A 125 18.47 -35.03 -7.02
N THR A 126 17.64 -34.55 -7.94
CA THR A 126 17.08 -35.33 -9.04
C THR A 126 17.53 -34.74 -10.38
N ALA A 127 17.25 -35.44 -11.48
CA ALA A 127 17.55 -34.95 -12.83
C ALA A 127 16.81 -33.64 -13.18
N GLY A 128 15.68 -33.37 -12.52
CA GLY A 128 14.84 -32.19 -12.75
C GLY A 128 15.04 -31.05 -11.74
N GLY A 129 15.80 -31.25 -10.65
CA GLY A 129 15.95 -30.23 -9.62
C GLY A 129 16.26 -30.78 -8.22
N ILE A 130 15.99 -29.98 -7.20
CA ILE A 130 16.17 -30.36 -5.79
C ILE A 130 14.80 -30.56 -5.15
N ILE A 131 14.51 -31.79 -4.73
CA ILE A 131 13.34 -32.10 -3.91
C ILE A 131 13.71 -31.83 -2.45
N ARG A 132 12.84 -31.15 -1.71
CA ARG A 132 13.00 -30.88 -0.28
C ARG A 132 11.86 -31.51 0.49
N VAL A 133 12.18 -32.14 1.61
CA VAL A 133 11.21 -32.79 2.51
C VAL A 133 11.09 -31.92 3.75
N TYR A 134 9.85 -31.53 4.07
CA TYR A 134 9.53 -30.73 5.24
C TYR A 134 8.64 -31.51 6.20
N GLU A 135 8.87 -31.33 7.49
CA GLU A 135 8.00 -31.80 8.56
C GLU A 135 7.43 -30.63 9.36
N HIS A 136 6.24 -30.81 9.94
CA HIS A 136 5.71 -29.87 10.93
C HIS A 136 6.57 -29.91 12.19
N LYS A 137 6.91 -28.73 12.69
CA LYS A 137 7.60 -28.62 13.95
C LYS A 137 6.64 -28.99 15.09
N LYS A 138 7.06 -29.92 15.95
CA LYS A 138 6.37 -30.24 17.21
C LYS A 138 6.40 -29.08 18.20
#